data_AF-G9B4J9-F1
#
_entry.id   AF-G9B4J9-F1
#
_cell.length_a   1.000
_cell.length_b   1.000
_cell.length_c   1.000
_cell.angle_alpha   90.00
_cell.angle_beta   90.00
_cell.angle_gamma   90.00
#
_symmetry.space_group_name_H-M   'P 1'
#
loop_
_entity.id
_entity.type
_entity.pdbx_description
1 polymer ?
#
loop_
_entity_poly.entity_id
_entity_poly.type
_entity_poly.pdbx_seq_one_letter_code
_entity_poly.pdbx_strand_id
1 'polypeptide(L)'
;GLPYWDWTKTMRSLPKLVTDTKNNPFHHAHIDVANTDTTRDPRPQLFDDPEQGDESFFYRQIAFALEQKDFCDFEIQFEMGHNAIHSWVGGSSPYGMSTLHYTSYDPLFYLHHSNTDRIWAIWQA
;
A
#
# COMPACT_ATOMS: atom_id res chain seq x y z
N GLY A 1 -3.66 14.43 11.62
CA GLY A 1 -2.85 13.93 10.50
C GLY A 1 -3.16 12.47 10.28
N LEU A 2 -3.07 11.99 9.04
CA LEU A 2 -3.22 10.56 8.74
C LEU A 2 -1.94 9.82 9.17
N PRO A 3 -2.05 8.62 9.77
CA PRO A 3 -0.89 7.77 9.97
C PRO A 3 -0.42 7.21 8.62
N TYR A 4 0.89 7.10 8.42
CA TYR A 4 1.46 6.42 7.27
C TYR A 4 1.82 4.97 7.63
N TRP A 5 1.61 4.06 6.70
CA TRP A 5 2.11 2.69 6.80
C TRP A 5 3.39 2.55 5.97
N ASP A 6 4.52 2.43 6.67
CA ASP A 6 5.84 2.30 6.04
C ASP A 6 6.09 0.88 5.50
N TRP A 7 5.51 0.60 4.34
CA TRP A 7 5.62 -0.67 3.62
C TRP A 7 6.98 -0.88 2.93
N THR A 8 7.90 0.09 3.02
CA THR A 8 9.29 -0.11 2.57
C THR A 8 10.07 -1.01 3.53
N LYS A 9 9.61 -1.14 4.78
CA LYS A 9 10.20 -2.05 5.77
C LYS A 9 9.61 -3.45 5.64
N THR A 10 10.43 -4.46 5.96
CA THR A 10 9.96 -5.84 6.07
C THR A 10 8.85 -5.95 7.13
N MET A 11 7.84 -6.77 6.84
CA MET A 11 6.66 -6.91 7.67
C MET A 11 6.11 -8.33 7.58
N ARG A 12 5.50 -8.79 8.67
CA ARG A 12 4.91 -10.14 8.76
C ARG A 12 3.38 -10.15 8.68
N SER A 13 2.77 -8.98 8.76
CA SER A 13 1.32 -8.80 8.68
C SER A 13 0.99 -7.35 8.32
N LEU A 14 -0.25 -7.12 7.90
CA LEU A 14 -0.80 -5.76 7.82
C LEU A 14 -0.82 -5.08 9.20
N PRO A 15 -0.88 -3.73 9.25
CA PRO A 15 -0.97 -3.00 10.51
C PRO A 15 -2.16 -3.42 11.38
N LYS A 16 -1.97 -3.45 12.71
CA LYS A 16 -3.06 -3.72 13.66
C LYS A 16 -4.23 -2.76 13.51
N LEU A 17 -3.93 -1.50 13.18
CA LEU A 17 -4.94 -0.47 12.94
C LEU A 17 -5.97 -0.91 11.90
N VAL A 18 -5.61 -1.70 10.89
CA VAL A 18 -6.53 -2.14 9.83
C VAL A 18 -6.98 -3.60 9.96
N THR A 19 -6.47 -4.34 10.94
CA THR A 19 -6.74 -5.79 11.11
C THR A 19 -7.51 -6.14 12.37
N ASP A 20 -7.57 -5.23 13.37
CA ASP A 20 -8.43 -5.45 14.54
C ASP A 20 -9.90 -5.47 14.09
N THR A 21 -10.64 -6.51 14.49
CA THR A 21 -12.03 -6.74 14.08
C THR A 21 -13.03 -6.10 15.04
N LYS A 22 -12.61 -5.71 16.25
CA LYS A 22 -13.52 -5.23 17.29
C LYS A 22 -13.59 -3.71 17.30
N ASN A 23 -14.77 -3.17 16.98
CA ASN A 23 -15.05 -1.72 17.03
C ASN A 23 -14.00 -0.87 16.29
N ASN A 24 -13.59 -1.33 15.11
CA ASN A 24 -12.52 -0.71 14.35
C ASN A 24 -13.01 -0.17 13.01
N PRO A 25 -13.13 1.16 12.85
CA PRO A 25 -13.57 1.78 11.59
C PRO A 25 -12.52 1.67 10.46
N PHE A 26 -11.29 1.26 10.76
CA PHE A 26 -10.24 1.05 9.76
C PHE A 26 -10.20 -0.39 9.21
N HIS A 27 -10.98 -1.29 9.79
CA HIS A 27 -11.00 -2.69 9.34
C HIS A 27 -11.58 -2.83 7.93
N HIS A 28 -12.70 -2.16 7.68
CA HIS A 28 -13.45 -2.19 6.42
C HIS A 28 -14.39 -0.97 6.35
N ALA A 29 -14.89 -0.67 5.17
CA ALA A 29 -15.97 0.30 4.96
C ALA A 29 -17.08 -0.31 4.11
N HIS A 30 -18.30 0.21 4.25
CA HIS A 30 -19.43 -0.17 3.42
C HIS A 30 -19.39 0.59 2.09
N ILE A 31 -19.72 -0.11 0.99
CA ILE A 31 -19.78 0.42 -0.37
C ILE A 31 -21.25 0.46 -0.79
N ASP A 32 -21.89 1.62 -0.69
CA ASP A 32 -23.34 1.78 -0.95
C ASP A 32 -23.74 1.31 -2.36
N VAL A 33 -22.92 1.62 -3.37
CA VAL A 33 -23.22 1.29 -4.78
C VAL A 33 -23.20 -0.21 -5.09
N ALA A 34 -22.45 -0.99 -4.29
CA ALA A 34 -22.33 -2.44 -4.43
C ALA A 34 -23.05 -3.21 -3.32
N ASN A 35 -23.60 -2.49 -2.33
CA ASN A 35 -24.25 -3.04 -1.14
C ASN A 35 -23.42 -4.15 -0.47
N THR A 36 -22.13 -3.89 -0.31
CA THR A 36 -21.16 -4.83 0.27
C THR A 36 -20.05 -4.06 0.97
N ASP A 37 -19.25 -4.75 1.78
CA ASP A 37 -18.12 -4.15 2.46
C ASP A 37 -16.82 -4.38 1.68
N THR A 38 -15.86 -3.48 1.87
CA THR A 38 -14.51 -3.64 1.32
C THR A 38 -13.88 -4.93 1.81
N THR A 39 -13.15 -5.61 0.94
CA THR A 39 -12.45 -6.86 1.28
C THR A 39 -10.99 -6.81 0.88
N ARG A 40 -10.15 -7.55 1.59
CA ARG A 40 -8.71 -7.66 1.32
C ARG A 40 -8.34 -9.14 1.21
N ASP A 41 -7.44 -9.46 0.29
CA ASP A 41 -6.92 -10.81 0.07
C ASP A 41 -5.39 -10.73 -0.08
N PRO A 42 -4.64 -10.43 1.00
CA PRO A 42 -3.22 -10.14 0.90
C PRO A 42 -2.42 -11.32 0.34
N ARG A 43 -1.64 -11.08 -0.71
CA ARG A 43 -0.78 -12.10 -1.31
C ARG A 43 0.42 -12.42 -0.42
N PRO A 44 0.89 -13.68 -0.33
CA PRO A 44 2.05 -14.06 0.49
C PRO A 44 3.33 -13.26 0.20
N GLN A 45 3.54 -12.89 -1.08
CA GLN A 45 4.69 -12.07 -1.51
C GLN A 45 4.80 -10.73 -0.78
N LEU A 46 3.71 -10.22 -0.21
CA LEU A 46 3.71 -9.02 0.63
C LEU A 46 4.56 -9.17 1.89
N PHE A 47 4.78 -10.40 2.36
CA PHE A 47 5.44 -10.71 3.63
C PHE A 47 6.70 -11.57 3.49
N ASP A 48 6.87 -12.26 2.36
CA ASP A 48 7.85 -13.34 2.19
C ASP A 48 9.25 -12.89 1.70
N ASP A 49 9.61 -11.61 1.80
CA ASP A 49 10.93 -11.13 1.33
C ASP A 49 11.95 -11.07 2.48
N PRO A 50 13.14 -11.69 2.31
CA PRO A 50 14.14 -11.10 1.42
C PRO A 50 14.92 -12.12 0.55
N GLU A 51 14.77 -12.06 -0.78
CA GLU A 51 15.68 -12.77 -1.70
C GLU A 51 17.11 -12.21 -1.70
N GLN A 52 17.32 -10.98 -1.18
CA GLN A 52 18.63 -10.29 -1.15
C GLN A 52 18.83 -9.47 0.15
N GLY A 53 19.32 -10.11 1.22
CA GLY A 53 19.74 -9.41 2.45
C GLY A 53 18.61 -9.13 3.44
N ASP A 54 18.66 -8.00 4.17
CA ASP A 54 17.60 -7.57 5.10
C ASP A 54 16.58 -6.60 4.44
N GLU A 55 16.77 -6.28 3.16
CA GLU A 55 16.00 -5.28 2.44
C GLU A 55 14.76 -5.90 1.78
N SER A 56 13.62 -5.19 1.85
CA SER A 56 12.39 -5.63 1.19
C SER A 56 12.36 -5.25 -0.30
N PHE A 57 11.50 -5.92 -1.07
CA PHE A 57 11.25 -5.64 -2.48
C PHE A 57 10.86 -4.19 -2.66
N PHE A 58 9.98 -3.72 -1.78
CA PHE A 58 9.51 -2.34 -1.76
C PHE A 58 10.62 -1.35 -1.40
N TYR A 59 11.54 -1.72 -0.51
CA TYR A 59 12.71 -0.89 -0.23
C TYR A 59 13.55 -0.69 -1.49
N ARG A 60 13.89 -1.78 -2.20
CA ARG A 60 14.69 -1.71 -3.42
C ARG A 60 14.01 -0.88 -4.52
N GLN A 61 12.71 -1.06 -4.72
CA GLN A 61 11.93 -0.28 -5.69
C GLN A 61 11.91 1.22 -5.36
N ILE A 62 11.67 1.57 -4.09
CA ILE A 62 11.62 2.97 -3.67
C ILE A 62 13.02 3.61 -3.61
N ALA A 63 14.05 2.87 -3.22
CA ALA A 63 15.42 3.33 -3.31
C ALA A 63 15.79 3.69 -4.76
N PHE A 64 15.43 2.83 -5.72
CA PHE A 64 15.65 3.09 -7.14
C PHE A 64 14.87 4.31 -7.65
N ALA A 65 13.62 4.50 -7.20
CA ALA A 65 12.86 5.71 -7.52
C ALA A 65 13.54 6.97 -6.97
N LEU A 66 14.00 6.94 -5.71
CA LEU A 66 14.65 8.07 -5.06
C LEU A 66 16.01 8.45 -5.66
N GLU A 67 16.66 7.55 -6.41
CA GLU A 67 17.89 7.85 -7.16
C GLU A 67 17.63 8.71 -8.42
N GLN A 68 16.39 8.77 -8.90
CA GLN A 68 16.05 9.51 -10.12
C GLN A 68 16.07 11.02 -9.86
N LYS A 69 16.73 11.77 -10.75
CA LYS A 69 16.80 13.24 -10.68
C LYS A 69 15.71 13.94 -11.47
N ASP A 70 15.30 13.33 -12.58
CA ASP A 70 14.20 13.85 -13.39
C ASP A 70 12.87 13.41 -12.79
N PHE A 71 11.90 14.32 -12.77
CA PHE A 71 10.56 14.04 -12.24
C PHE A 71 9.88 12.90 -13.00
N CYS A 72 10.03 12.84 -14.33
CA CYS A 72 9.35 11.84 -15.15
C CYS A 72 9.93 10.44 -14.88
N ASP A 73 11.25 10.34 -14.70
CA ASP A 73 11.89 9.07 -14.36
C ASP A 73 11.52 8.63 -12.92
N PHE A 74 11.49 9.58 -11.97
CA PHE A 74 11.03 9.31 -10.59
C PHE A 74 9.59 8.79 -10.57
N GLU A 75 8.67 9.48 -11.23
CA GLU A 75 7.23 9.23 -11.16
C GLU A 75 6.89 7.82 -11.65
N ILE A 76 7.50 7.37 -12.75
CA ILE A 76 7.29 6.03 -13.29
C ILE A 76 7.68 4.95 -12.28
N GLN A 77 8.88 5.05 -11.69
CA GLN A 77 9.35 4.04 -10.73
C GLN A 77 8.55 4.08 -9.43
N PHE A 78 8.21 5.28 -8.99
CA PHE A 78 7.41 5.53 -7.80
C PHE A 78 5.99 4.96 -7.92
N GLU A 79 5.31 5.21 -9.05
CA GLU A 79 3.97 4.71 -9.32
C GLU A 79 3.94 3.18 -9.40
N MET A 80 4.98 2.56 -9.97
CA MET A 80 5.11 1.09 -10.02
C MET A 80 5.18 0.47 -8.62
N GLY A 81 5.98 1.04 -7.72
CA GLY A 81 6.05 0.62 -6.31
C GLY A 81 4.72 0.81 -5.57
N HIS A 82 4.05 1.94 -5.80
CA HIS A 82 2.70 2.23 -5.30
C HIS A 82 1.68 1.17 -5.76
N ASN A 83 1.64 0.87 -7.06
CA ASN A 83 0.68 -0.06 -7.66
C ASN A 83 0.88 -1.51 -7.17
N ALA A 84 2.11 -1.89 -6.82
CA ALA A 84 2.38 -3.19 -6.24
C ALA A 84 1.66 -3.40 -4.90
N ILE A 85 1.57 -2.36 -4.05
CA ILE A 85 0.83 -2.45 -2.77
C ILE A 85 -0.67 -2.62 -3.02
N HIS A 86 -1.27 -1.83 -3.92
CA HIS A 86 -2.68 -1.98 -4.30
C HIS A 86 -2.98 -3.42 -4.74
N SER A 87 -2.16 -3.94 -5.66
CA SER A 87 -2.30 -5.29 -6.21
C SER A 87 -2.14 -6.39 -5.15
N TRP A 88 -1.13 -6.28 -4.27
CA TRP A 88 -0.81 -7.34 -3.33
C TRP A 88 -1.72 -7.32 -2.10
N VAL A 89 -2.20 -6.16 -1.65
CA VAL A 89 -3.16 -6.05 -0.54
C VAL A 89 -4.56 -6.49 -0.97
N GLY A 90 -4.99 -6.05 -2.15
CA GLY A 90 -6.32 -6.39 -2.65
C GLY A 90 -6.43 -7.82 -3.18
N GLY A 91 -5.33 -8.38 -3.69
CA GLY A 91 -5.29 -9.75 -4.18
C GLY A 91 -6.33 -10.02 -5.26
N SER A 92 -7.08 -11.11 -5.09
CA SER A 92 -8.16 -11.51 -6.00
C SER A 92 -9.51 -10.85 -5.67
N SER A 93 -9.59 -10.01 -4.63
CA SER A 93 -10.83 -9.39 -4.22
C SER A 93 -11.39 -8.43 -5.28
N PRO A 94 -12.69 -8.53 -5.62
CA PRO A 94 -13.34 -7.56 -6.50
C PRO A 94 -13.69 -6.23 -5.82
N TYR A 95 -13.67 -6.15 -4.48
CA TYR A 95 -14.09 -4.96 -3.70
C TYR A 95 -12.97 -4.46 -2.79
N GLY A 96 -11.73 -4.54 -3.29
CA GLY A 96 -10.53 -4.24 -2.51
C GLY A 96 -9.56 -3.32 -3.22
N MET A 97 -8.39 -3.17 -2.58
CA MET A 97 -7.28 -2.31 -3.01
C MET A 97 -6.76 -2.60 -4.43
N SER A 98 -6.99 -3.80 -4.98
CA SER A 98 -6.48 -4.21 -6.30
C SER A 98 -7.32 -3.67 -7.47
N THR A 99 -8.42 -2.98 -7.19
CA THR A 99 -9.35 -2.47 -8.20
C THR A 99 -9.45 -0.95 -8.13
N LEU A 100 -9.33 -0.26 -9.27
CA LEU A 100 -9.48 1.20 -9.32
C LEU A 100 -10.87 1.67 -8.90
N HIS A 101 -11.90 0.86 -9.14
CA HIS A 101 -13.28 1.20 -8.78
C HIS A 101 -13.52 1.24 -7.27
N TYR A 102 -12.82 0.40 -6.49
CA TYR A 102 -13.14 0.20 -5.08
C TYR A 102 -11.98 0.49 -4.11
N THR A 103 -10.75 0.67 -4.60
CA THR A 103 -9.57 0.87 -3.74
C THR A 103 -9.73 2.01 -2.73
N SER A 104 -10.34 3.13 -3.12
CA SER A 104 -10.52 4.31 -2.25
C SER A 104 -11.55 4.14 -1.14
N TYR A 105 -12.38 3.09 -1.18
CA TYR A 105 -13.33 2.80 -0.10
C TYR A 105 -12.64 2.14 1.09
N ASP A 106 -11.55 1.41 0.86
CA ASP A 106 -10.83 0.71 1.93
C ASP A 106 -10.04 1.72 2.79
N PRO A 107 -10.22 1.77 4.12
CA PRO A 107 -9.48 2.71 4.97
C PRO A 107 -7.95 2.59 4.89
N LEU A 108 -7.42 1.43 4.50
CA LEU A 108 -5.99 1.21 4.29
C LEU A 108 -5.44 2.04 3.12
N PHE A 109 -6.29 2.44 2.17
CA PHE A 109 -5.93 3.35 1.07
C PHE A 109 -5.24 4.61 1.60
N TYR A 110 -5.80 5.24 2.62
CA TYR A 110 -5.28 6.50 3.16
C TYR A 110 -3.96 6.32 3.91
N LEU A 111 -3.74 5.18 4.56
CA LEU A 111 -2.46 4.87 5.20
C LEU A 111 -1.36 4.62 4.17
N HIS A 112 -1.72 3.93 3.09
CA HIS A 112 -0.84 3.69 1.96
C HIS A 112 -0.46 5.00 1.27
N HIS A 113 -1.45 5.82 0.89
CA HIS A 113 -1.23 7.11 0.24
C HIS A 113 -0.52 8.12 1.14
N SER A 114 -0.75 8.09 2.45
CA SER A 114 0.04 8.90 3.38
C SER A 114 1.53 8.52 3.40
N ASN A 115 1.87 7.24 3.16
CA ASN A 115 3.28 6.84 3.00
C ASN A 115 3.83 7.21 1.62
N THR A 116 3.01 7.09 0.58
CA THR A 116 3.30 7.53 -0.79
C THR A 116 3.66 9.03 -0.80
N ASP A 117 2.80 9.88 -0.26
CA ASP A 117 3.05 11.33 -0.14
C ASP A 117 4.32 11.64 0.69
N ARG A 118 4.57 10.86 1.75
CA ARG A 118 5.80 10.97 2.54
C ARG A 118 7.05 10.67 1.70
N ILE A 119 7.03 9.63 0.87
CA ILE A 119 8.15 9.28 0.00
C ILE A 119 8.37 10.37 -1.06
N TRP A 120 7.30 10.90 -1.64
CA TRP A 120 7.41 12.03 -2.57
C TRP A 120 8.01 13.27 -1.88
N ALA A 121 7.59 13.59 -0.66
CA ALA A 121 8.18 14.68 0.12
C ALA A 121 9.67 14.45 0.43
N ILE A 122 10.11 13.21 0.61
CA ILE A 122 11.54 12.87 0.76
C ILE A 122 12.32 13.15 -0.53
N TRP A 123 11.75 12.81 -1.69
CA TRP A 123 12.39 13.11 -2.98
C TRP A 123 12.53 14.60 -3.26
N GLN A 124 11.57 15.41 -2.78
CA GLN A 124 11.60 16.87 -2.95
C GLN A 124 12.59 17.60 -2.03
N ALA A 125 13.11 16.93 -0.98
CA ALA A 125 13.92 17.53 0.08
C ALA A 125 15.40 17.70 -0.31
#